data_AF-A0A0M3QEL4-F1
#
_entry.id   AF-A0A0M3QEL4-F1
#
_cell.length_a   1.000
_cell.length_b   1.000
_cell.length_c   1.000
_cell.angle_alpha   90.00
_cell.angle_beta   90.00
_cell.angle_gamma   90.00
#
_symmetry.space_group_name_H-M   'P 1'
#
loop_
_entity.id
_entity.type
_entity.pdbx_description
1 polymer ?
#
loop_
_entity_poly.entity_id
_entity_poly.type
_entity_poly.pdbx_seq_one_letter_code
_entity_poly.pdbx_strand_id
1 'polypeptide(L)'
;MSSFGFGKPAEKREKTIDKAGLPRGPIVVDPASERDAVARGEQLGYVDRGQTDTQPSGAAGRGGRKRPPAPPSQTLYIRAPQELAEWFERYTEQRGHRALWNSIEDFRKLVEQEETADADRPAS
;
A
#
# COMPACT_ATOMS: atom_id res chain seq x y z
N MET A 1 -9.52 38.35 -4.57
CA MET A 1 -8.33 37.67 -5.12
C MET A 1 -8.38 36.19 -4.74
N SER A 2 -8.11 35.32 -5.72
CA SER A 2 -7.98 33.84 -5.72
C SER A 2 -9.12 32.97 -5.18
N SER A 3 -9.95 32.49 -6.12
CA SER A 3 -10.74 31.27 -6.00
C SER A 3 -9.86 30.06 -6.39
N PHE A 4 -9.46 29.25 -5.41
CA PHE A 4 -8.91 27.92 -5.64
C PHE A 4 -10.08 26.92 -5.63
N GLY A 5 -10.55 26.55 -6.82
CA GLY A 5 -11.59 25.55 -7.01
C GLY A 5 -11.33 24.83 -8.32
N PHE A 6 -11.20 23.51 -8.23
CA PHE A 6 -11.01 22.58 -9.32
C PHE A 6 -11.87 22.98 -10.53
N GLY A 7 -11.21 23.29 -11.65
CA GLY A 7 -11.88 23.59 -12.91
C GLY A 7 -12.83 22.45 -13.30
N LYS A 8 -14.01 22.82 -13.78
CA LYS A 8 -15.02 21.90 -14.32
C LYS A 8 -14.36 20.92 -15.31
N PRO A 9 -14.74 19.63 -15.32
CA PRO A 9 -14.21 18.68 -16.28
C PRO A 9 -14.57 19.17 -17.69
N ALA A 10 -13.56 19.44 -18.50
CA ALA A 10 -13.75 19.72 -19.92
C ALA A 10 -14.48 18.53 -20.56
N GLU A 11 -15.56 18.80 -21.27
CA GLU A 11 -16.25 17.81 -22.09
C GLU A 11 -15.24 17.12 -23.00
N LYS A 12 -15.07 15.81 -22.80
CA LYS A 12 -14.22 14.98 -23.64
C LYS A 12 -14.83 14.95 -25.04
N ARG A 13 -14.25 15.69 -25.98
CA ARG A 13 -14.46 15.46 -27.41
C ARG A 13 -13.90 14.08 -27.73
N GLU A 14 -14.80 13.11 -27.89
CA GLU A 14 -14.46 11.77 -28.35
C GLU A 14 -13.85 11.88 -29.75
N LYS A 15 -12.53 11.71 -29.84
CA LYS A 15 -11.87 11.48 -31.12
C LYS A 15 -12.23 10.07 -31.53
N THR A 16 -13.28 9.94 -32.36
CA THR A 16 -13.68 8.68 -32.95
C THR A 16 -12.52 8.14 -33.78
N ILE A 17 -11.89 7.06 -33.29
CA ILE A 17 -10.81 6.38 -34.01
C ILE A 17 -11.43 5.76 -35.28
N ASP A 18 -10.85 6.05 -36.44
CA ASP A 18 -11.25 5.44 -37.71
C ASP A 18 -10.90 3.94 -37.68
N LYS A 19 -11.92 3.10 -37.86
CA LYS A 19 -11.82 1.63 -37.83
C LYS A 19 -12.00 1.01 -39.22
N ALA A 20 -12.00 1.81 -40.30
CA ALA A 20 -12.28 1.34 -41.65
C ALA A 20 -11.29 0.28 -42.17
N GLY A 21 -10.04 0.28 -41.68
CA GLY A 21 -9.00 -0.67 -42.09
C GLY A 21 -8.81 -1.89 -41.19
N LEU A 22 -9.59 -2.02 -40.11
CA LEU A 22 -9.47 -3.17 -39.20
C LEU A 22 -10.31 -4.34 -39.72
N PRO A 23 -9.77 -5.57 -39.73
CA PRO A 23 -10.52 -6.75 -40.13
C PRO A 23 -11.75 -6.89 -39.22
N ARG A 24 -12.94 -6.94 -39.83
CA ARG A 24 -14.19 -7.12 -39.12
C ARG A 24 -14.47 -8.60 -38.98
N GLY A 25 -14.13 -9.16 -37.82
CA GLY A 25 -14.39 -10.55 -37.49
C GLY A 25 -13.39 -11.11 -36.46
N PRO A 26 -13.63 -12.32 -35.95
CA PRO A 26 -12.66 -13.02 -35.12
C PRO A 26 -11.34 -13.18 -35.87
N ILE A 27 -10.23 -12.79 -35.26
CA ILE A 27 -8.89 -13.00 -35.81
C ILE A 27 -8.62 -14.50 -35.72
N VAL A 28 -8.50 -15.17 -36.87
CA VAL A 28 -8.09 -16.58 -36.92
C VAL A 28 -6.56 -16.60 -36.84
N VAL A 29 -6.03 -17.14 -35.74
CA VAL A 29 -4.59 -17.31 -35.53
C VAL A 29 -4.25 -18.78 -35.77
N ASP A 30 -3.17 -19.03 -36.52
CA ASP A 30 -2.62 -20.37 -36.69
C ASP A 30 -1.97 -20.85 -35.37
N PRO A 31 -2.33 -22.03 -34.83
CA PRO A 31 -1.77 -22.55 -33.59
C PRO A 31 -0.25 -22.67 -33.57
N ALA A 32 0.41 -22.84 -34.73
CA ALA A 32 1.87 -22.87 -34.79
C ALA A 32 2.47 -21.47 -34.57
N SER A 33 1.90 -20.45 -35.22
CA SER A 33 2.31 -19.05 -35.08
C SER A 33 2.11 -18.52 -33.65
N GLU A 34 1.04 -18.97 -32.98
CA GLU A 34 0.77 -18.64 -31.59
C GLU A 34 1.86 -19.18 -30.66
N ARG A 35 2.27 -20.45 -30.82
CA ARG A 35 3.34 -21.05 -30.01
C ARG A 35 4.67 -20.32 -30.18
N ASP A 36 5.02 -19.95 -31.41
CA ASP A 36 6.24 -19.21 -31.70
C ASP A 36 6.21 -17.78 -31.14
N ALA A 37 5.03 -17.16 -31.08
CA ALA A 37 4.85 -15.86 -30.44
C ALA A 37 4.99 -15.96 -28.91
N VAL A 38 4.43 -17.01 -28.30
CA VAL A 38 4.56 -17.29 -26.86
C VAL A 38 6.01 -17.54 -26.48
N ALA A 39 6.72 -18.41 -27.21
CA ALA A 39 8.12 -18.73 -26.94
C ALA A 39 9.03 -17.48 -27.03
N ARG A 40 8.77 -16.58 -27.99
CA ARG A 40 9.48 -15.29 -28.08
C ARG A 40 9.13 -14.34 -26.94
N GLY A 41 7.87 -14.35 -26.49
CA GLY A 41 7.44 -13.60 -25.31
C GLY A 41 8.18 -14.05 -24.05
N GLU A 42 8.29 -15.35 -23.84
CA GLU A 42 8.99 -15.94 -22.69
C GLU A 42 10.48 -15.58 -22.67
N GLN A 43 11.15 -15.63 -23.82
CA GLN A 43 12.55 -15.21 -23.96
C GLN A 43 12.77 -13.72 -23.62
N LEU A 44 11.75 -12.89 -23.85
CA LEU A 44 11.74 -11.45 -23.51
C LEU A 44 11.25 -11.18 -22.08
N GLY A 45 10.99 -12.22 -21.29
CA GLY A 45 10.53 -12.12 -19.90
C GLY A 45 9.03 -11.89 -19.74
N TYR A 46 8.23 -12.03 -20.80
CA TYR A 46 6.77 -12.05 -20.71
C TYR A 46 6.32 -13.46 -20.34
N VAL A 47 5.83 -13.62 -19.12
CA VAL A 47 5.20 -14.86 -18.64
C VAL A 47 3.68 -14.72 -18.74
N ASP A 48 3.01 -15.74 -19.25
CA ASP A 48 1.54 -15.80 -19.28
C ASP A 48 0.99 -15.74 -17.85
N ARG A 49 0.19 -14.72 -17.56
CA ARG A 49 -0.41 -14.47 -16.24
C ARG A 49 -1.76 -15.17 -16.06
N GLY A 50 -2.21 -15.95 -17.03
CA GLY A 50 -3.52 -16.60 -17.06
C GLY A 50 -3.57 -18.03 -16.53
N GLN A 51 -2.45 -18.72 -16.33
CA GLN A 51 -2.46 -20.13 -15.90
C GLN A 51 -2.54 -20.36 -14.38
N THR A 52 -2.65 -19.31 -13.55
CA THR A 52 -2.75 -19.48 -12.09
C THR A 52 -4.18 -19.62 -11.55
N ASP A 53 -5.21 -19.74 -12.40
CA ASP A 53 -6.60 -19.78 -11.93
C ASP A 53 -7.32 -21.09 -12.34
N THR A 54 -7.04 -22.15 -11.59
CA THR A 54 -8.01 -23.24 -11.35
C THR A 54 -8.96 -22.86 -10.19
N GLN A 55 -9.44 -21.62 -10.16
CA GLN A 55 -10.52 -21.19 -9.27
C GLN A 55 -11.54 -20.31 -10.01
N PRO A 56 -12.83 -20.47 -9.68
CA PRO A 56 -13.92 -20.05 -10.54
C PRO A 56 -14.10 -18.54 -10.55
N SER A 57 -14.19 -18.02 -11.77
CA SER A 57 -14.98 -16.88 -12.25
C SER A 57 -15.31 -15.78 -11.23
N GLY A 58 -14.65 -14.64 -11.37
CA GLY A 58 -15.28 -13.34 -11.14
C GLY A 58 -14.50 -12.36 -10.29
N ALA A 59 -13.40 -11.81 -10.81
CA ALA A 59 -13.07 -10.39 -10.62
C ALA A 59 -11.84 -10.03 -11.46
N ALA A 60 -12.01 -9.00 -12.28
CA ALA A 60 -10.99 -8.41 -13.11
C ALA A 60 -9.75 -7.95 -12.33
N GLY A 61 -8.57 -8.18 -12.92
CA GLY A 61 -7.53 -7.16 -13.04
C GLY A 61 -6.69 -6.84 -11.80
N ARG A 62 -5.38 -6.97 -11.98
CA ARG A 62 -4.28 -6.66 -11.05
C ARG A 62 -4.17 -7.62 -9.86
N GLY A 63 -3.18 -8.50 -9.97
CA GLY A 63 -2.44 -9.06 -8.82
C GLY A 63 -1.71 -7.95 -8.06
N GLY A 64 -2.46 -7.00 -7.51
CA GLY A 64 -1.97 -6.13 -6.45
C GLY A 64 -1.78 -7.02 -5.24
N ARG A 65 -0.54 -7.15 -4.76
CA ARG A 65 -0.26 -7.70 -3.42
C ARG A 65 -1.27 -7.06 -2.47
N LYS A 66 -2.22 -7.85 -1.97
CA LYS A 66 -3.15 -7.38 -0.95
C LYS A 66 -2.28 -6.86 0.18
N ARG A 67 -2.41 -5.56 0.49
CA ARG A 67 -1.70 -5.01 1.64
C ARG A 67 -2.07 -5.88 2.84
N PRO A 68 -1.08 -6.28 3.66
CA PRO A 68 -1.38 -7.04 4.86
C PRO A 68 -2.43 -6.27 5.69
N PRO A 69 -3.33 -6.98 6.37
CA PRO A 69 -4.33 -6.34 7.23
C PRO A 69 -3.60 -5.45 8.24
N ALA A 70 -4.18 -4.27 8.49
CA ALA A 70 -3.63 -3.36 9.49
C ALA A 70 -3.57 -4.07 10.85
N PRO A 71 -2.54 -3.83 11.66
CA PRO A 71 -2.49 -4.36 13.02
C PRO A 71 -3.71 -3.87 13.82
N PRO A 72 -4.20 -4.67 14.79
CA PRO A 72 -5.30 -4.25 15.64
C PRO A 72 -4.91 -2.97 16.38
N SER A 73 -5.78 -1.96 16.31
CA SER A 73 -5.60 -0.69 17.00
C SER A 73 -6.73 -0.47 18.00
N GLN A 74 -6.40 0.14 19.14
CA GLN A 74 -7.34 0.53 20.18
C GLN A 74 -7.19 2.03 20.45
N THR A 75 -8.32 2.72 20.57
CA THR A 75 -8.33 4.13 20.97
C THR A 75 -8.21 4.25 22.49
N LEU A 76 -7.23 5.02 22.94
CA LEU A 76 -7.01 5.36 24.34
C LEU A 76 -7.20 6.87 24.53
N TYR A 77 -7.96 7.26 25.55
CA TYR A 77 -8.12 8.65 25.94
C TYR A 77 -7.32 8.90 27.22
N ILE A 78 -6.28 9.73 27.13
CA ILE A 78 -5.43 10.09 28.25
C ILE A 78 -5.78 11.51 28.68
N ARG A 79 -6.18 11.68 29.93
CA ARG A 79 -6.35 13.01 30.53
C ARG A 79 -5.07 13.38 31.27
N ALA A 80 -4.48 14.51 30.90
CA ALA A 80 -3.29 15.06 31.53
C ALA A 80 -3.52 16.53 31.90
N PRO A 81 -2.78 17.07 32.88
CA PRO A 81 -2.65 18.51 33.04
C PRO A 81 -2.17 19.16 31.74
N GLN A 82 -2.67 20.35 31.43
CA GLN A 82 -2.40 21.02 30.16
C GLN A 82 -0.89 21.20 29.92
N GLU A 83 -0.16 21.69 30.93
CA GLU A 83 1.30 21.91 30.84
C GLU A 83 2.06 20.61 30.52
N LEU A 84 1.61 19.48 31.08
CA LEU A 84 2.24 18.18 30.87
C LEU A 84 1.94 17.64 29.46
N ALA A 85 0.73 17.85 28.95
CA ALA A 85 0.39 17.48 27.58
C ALA A 85 1.21 18.29 26.56
N GLU A 86 1.31 19.61 26.75
CA GLU A 86 2.10 20.48 25.88
C GLU A 86 3.60 20.14 25.94
N TRP A 87 4.12 19.84 27.14
CA TRP A 87 5.49 19.38 27.29
C TRP A 87 5.72 18.06 26.54
N PHE A 88 4.80 17.09 26.67
CA PHE A 88 4.92 15.79 26.03
C PHE A 88 4.92 15.90 24.50
N GLU A 89 4.03 16.72 23.94
CA GLU A 89 4.00 16.99 22.49
C GLU A 89 5.36 17.52 22.01
N ARG A 90 5.90 18.56 22.66
CA ARG A 90 7.22 19.12 22.31
C ARG A 90 8.35 18.12 22.47
N TYR A 91 8.29 17.30 23.52
CA TYR A 91 9.27 16.23 23.75
C TYR A 91 9.28 15.22 22.60
N THR A 92 8.10 14.80 22.12
CA THR A 92 7.98 13.86 21.00
C THR A 92 8.49 14.45 19.68
N GLU A 93 8.24 15.74 19.44
CA GLU A 93 8.72 16.46 18.25
C GLU A 93 10.23 16.60 18.22
N GLN A 94 10.86 16.93 19.35
CA GLN A 94 12.31 17.07 19.48
C GLN A 94 13.06 15.76 19.17
N ARG A 95 12.43 14.62 19.46
CA ARG A 95 12.94 13.28 19.14
C ARG A 95 12.75 12.89 17.67
N GLY A 96 12.08 13.73 16.87
CA GLY A 96 11.81 13.47 15.46
C GLY A 96 10.72 12.43 15.22
N HIS A 97 9.89 12.12 16.22
CA HIS A 97 8.81 11.17 16.03
C HIS A 97 7.66 11.80 15.24
N ARG A 98 7.11 11.03 14.29
CA ARG A 98 5.92 11.43 13.52
C ARG A 98 4.61 11.22 14.27
N ALA A 99 4.62 10.42 15.33
CA ALA A 99 3.43 10.09 16.10
C ALA A 99 3.77 9.95 17.59
N LEU A 100 2.88 10.44 18.45
CA LEU A 100 3.05 10.45 19.92
C LEU A 100 3.30 9.06 20.51
N TRP A 101 2.68 8.03 19.93
CA TRP A 101 2.83 6.65 20.42
C TRP A 101 4.26 6.09 20.27
N ASN A 102 5.07 6.64 19.35
CA ASN A 102 6.47 6.23 19.22
C ASN A 102 7.26 6.56 20.50
N SER A 103 6.99 7.70 21.14
CA SER A 103 7.63 8.05 22.41
C SER A 103 7.16 7.16 23.57
N ILE A 104 5.93 6.66 23.49
CA ILE A 104 5.41 5.67 24.46
C ILE A 104 6.12 4.33 24.25
N GLU A 105 6.38 3.93 23.01
CA GLU A 105 7.14 2.71 22.69
C GLU A 105 8.59 2.79 23.19
N ASP A 106 9.24 3.94 22.98
CA ASP A 106 10.59 4.18 23.49
C ASP A 106 10.62 4.14 25.02
N PHE A 107 9.63 4.74 25.67
CA PHE A 107 9.49 4.68 27.13
C PHE A 107 9.29 3.23 27.62
N ARG A 108 8.44 2.45 26.94
CA ARG A 108 8.22 1.03 27.25
C ARG A 108 9.54 0.24 27.20
N LYS A 109 10.35 0.44 26.16
CA LYS A 109 11.65 -0.24 26.02
C LYS A 109 12.59 0.08 27.18
N LEU A 110 12.62 1.34 27.63
CA LEU A 110 13.45 1.74 28.76
C LEU A 110 13.00 1.06 30.06
N VAL A 111 11.69 1.06 30.33
CA VAL A 111 11.13 0.42 31.54
C VAL A 111 11.36 -1.09 31.55
N GLU A 112 11.09 -1.76 30.42
CA GLU A 112 11.28 -3.23 30.32
C GLU A 112 12.77 -3.61 30.43
N GLN A 113 13.69 -2.77 29.96
CA GLN A 113 15.14 -2.99 30.13
C GLN A 113 15.58 -2.85 31.59
N GLU A 114 15.08 -1.84 32.29
CA GLU A 114 15.36 -1.63 33.73
C GLU A 114 14.82 -2.79 34.58
N GLU A 115 13.62 -3.29 34.27
CA GLU A 115 13.01 -4.41 35.00
C GLU A 115 13.80 -5.71 34.82
N THR A 116 14.31 -6.00 33.62
CA THR A 116 15.22 -7.13 33.42
C THR A 116 16.56 -6.97 34.13
N ALA A 117 17.08 -5.74 34.26
CA ALA A 117 18.36 -5.48 34.91
C ALA A 117 18.28 -5.61 36.44
N ASP A 118 17.17 -5.23 37.06
CA ASP A 118 16.96 -5.40 38.51
C ASP A 118 16.61 -6.85 38.89
N ALA A 119 16.01 -7.63 37.99
CA ALA A 119 15.74 -9.06 38.24
C ALA A 119 17.02 -9.92 38.35
N ASP A 120 18.11 -9.51 37.69
CA ASP A 120 19.41 -10.20 37.71
C ASP A 120 20.34 -9.73 38.86
N ARG A 121 19.88 -8.84 39.75
CA ARG A 121 20.66 -8.42 40.92
C ARG A 121 20.61 -9.51 42.00
N PRO A 122 21.75 -10.15 42.37
CA PRO A 122 21.75 -11.11 43.46
C PRO A 122 21.46 -10.39 44.78
N ALA A 123 20.42 -10.86 45.50
CA ALA A 123 20.11 -10.39 46.84
C ALA A 123 21.35 -10.54 47.73
N SER A 124 21.87 -9.41 48.20
CA SER A 124 23.01 -9.33 49.13
C SER A 124 22.55 -9.36 50.57
#